data_AF-A0A151R715-F1
#
_entry.id   AF-A0A151R715-F1
#
_cell.length_a   1.000
_cell.length_b   1.000
_cell.length_c   1.000
_cell.angle_alpha   90.00
_cell.angle_beta   90.00
_cell.angle_gamma   90.00
#
_symmetry.space_group_name_H-M   'P 1'
#
loop_
_entity.id
_entity.type
_entity.pdbx_description
1 polymer ?
#
loop_
_entity_poly.entity_id
_entity_poly.type
_entity_poly.pdbx_seq_one_letter_code
_entity_poly.pdbx_strand_id
1 'polypeptide(L)' 'QVFIQSDVLEMALDMRNQFDEAEALEHIDVVNTAILCDSEGWLLNNPMGIRTEREIHAELEGAKMYRRLYHKHM' A
#
# COMPACT_ATOMS: atom_id res chain seq x y z
N GLN A 1 -12.65 -0.46 2.61
CA GLN A 1 -11.20 -0.23 2.44
C GLN A 1 -10.70 -1.06 1.28
N VAL A 2 -9.65 -0.60 0.59
CA VAL A 2 -8.96 -1.36 -0.45
C VAL A 2 -7.47 -1.38 -0.15
N PHE A 3 -6.91 -2.56 0.07
CA PHE A 3 -5.48 -2.75 0.32
C PHE A 3 -4.83 -3.26 -0.96
N ILE A 4 -3.76 -2.59 -1.38
CA ILE A 4 -2.97 -2.98 -2.53
C ILE A 4 -1.51 -3.17 -2.14
N GLN A 5 -0.85 -4.14 -2.79
CA GLN A 5 0.57 -4.36 -2.60
C GLN A 5 1.23 -4.96 -3.84
N SER A 6 2.51 -4.66 -4.03
CA SER A 6 3.39 -5.30 -5.01
C SER A 6 4.84 -5.15 -4.56
N ASP A 7 5.69 -6.10 -4.91
CA ASP A 7 7.14 -5.99 -4.75
C ASP A 7 7.85 -5.48 -6.02
N VAL A 8 7.08 -5.23 -7.08
CA VAL A 8 7.55 -4.64 -8.33
C VAL A 8 7.16 -3.16 -8.36
N LEU A 9 8.16 -2.27 -8.35
CA LEU A 9 7.95 -0.82 -8.27
C LEU A 9 7.03 -0.29 -9.40
N GLU A 10 7.26 -0.69 -10.64
CA GLU A 10 6.48 -0.21 -11.79
C GLU A 10 4.99 -0.57 -11.66
N MET A 11 4.71 -1.79 -11.22
CA MET A 11 3.34 -2.25 -10.98
C MET A 11 2.71 -1.52 -9.79
N ALA A 12 3.48 -1.28 -8.72
CA ALA A 12 3.01 -0.51 -7.57
C ALA A 12 2.65 0.93 -7.97
N LEU A 13 3.47 1.58 -8.78
CA LEU A 13 3.23 2.93 -9.29
C LEU A 13 2.01 3.00 -10.20
N ASP A 14 1.86 2.05 -11.12
CA ASP A 14 0.69 1.96 -12.00
C ASP A 14 -0.61 1.80 -11.20
N MET A 15 -0.60 0.87 -10.23
CA MET A 15 -1.71 0.69 -9.31
C MET A 15 -1.97 1.94 -8.45
N ARG A 16 -0.93 2.63 -7.97
CA ARG A 16 -1.10 3.89 -7.23
C ARG A 16 -1.82 4.92 -8.09
N ASN A 17 -1.35 5.16 -9.32
CA ASN A 17 -1.93 6.18 -10.19
C ASN A 17 -3.42 5.89 -10.48
N GLN A 18 -3.77 4.62 -10.77
CA GLN A 18 -5.16 4.24 -11.03
C GLN A 18 -6.08 4.42 -9.81
N PHE A 19 -5.58 4.16 -8.60
CA PHE A 19 -6.39 4.24 -7.38
C PHE A 19 -6.44 5.65 -6.79
N ASP A 20 -5.37 6.45 -6.95
CA ASP A 20 -5.33 7.85 -6.54
C ASP A 20 -6.28 8.72 -7.40
N GLU A 21 -6.54 8.34 -8.66
CA GLU A 21 -7.48 9.03 -9.56
C GLU A 21 -8.96 8.64 -9.30
N ALA A 22 -9.23 7.60 -8.51
CA ALA A 22 -10.58 7.12 -8.29
C ALA A 22 -11.32 7.97 -7.25
N GLU A 23 -12.32 8.75 -7.68
CA GLU A 23 -13.10 9.66 -6.80
C GLU A 23 -13.74 8.98 -5.58
N ALA A 24 -14.04 7.68 -5.67
CA ALA A 24 -14.64 6.91 -4.57
C ALA A 24 -13.62 6.47 -3.51
N LEU A 25 -12.34 6.75 -3.70
CA LEU A 25 -11.24 6.29 -2.86
C LEU A 25 -10.40 7.47 -2.35
N GLU A 26 -10.05 7.40 -1.07
CA GLU A 26 -9.14 8.35 -0.44
C GLU A 26 -8.01 7.57 0.24
N HIS A 27 -6.78 8.08 0.13
CA HIS A 27 -5.64 7.43 0.77
C HIS A 27 -5.77 7.47 2.30
N ILE A 28 -5.37 6.38 2.97
CA ILE A 28 -5.71 6.19 4.39
C ILE A 28 -5.04 7.20 5.33
N ASP A 29 -3.92 7.80 4.94
CA ASP A 29 -3.21 8.80 5.77
C ASP A 29 -4.00 10.09 5.95
N VAL A 30 -4.86 10.45 4.99
CA VAL A 30 -5.79 11.59 5.10
C VAL A 30 -6.88 11.30 6.13
N VAL A 31 -7.33 10.04 6.21
CA VAL A 31 -8.43 9.61 7.10
C VAL A 31 -7.92 9.26 8.50
N ASN A 32 -6.72 8.69 8.61
CA ASN A 32 -6.15 8.19 9.85
C ASN A 32 -4.63 8.40 9.90
N THR A 33 -4.23 9.49 10.56
CA THR A 33 -2.82 9.87 10.73
C THR A 33 -2.03 8.95 11.66
N ALA A 34 -2.67 7.98 12.34
CA ALA A 34 -1.97 6.98 13.14
C ALA A 34 -1.31 5.89 12.28
N ILE A 35 -1.71 5.77 11.01
CA ILE A 35 -1.11 4.83 10.07
C ILE A 35 0.16 5.46 9.50
N LEU A 36 1.28 4.75 9.66
CA LEU A 36 2.59 5.25 9.27
C LEU A 36 2.88 4.96 7.79
N CYS A 37 3.17 6.03 7.04
CA CYS A 37 3.59 5.99 5.65
C CYS A 37 5.01 6.58 5.49
N ASP A 38 5.72 6.19 4.43
CA ASP A 38 6.93 6.88 3.98
C ASP A 38 6.59 8.21 3.29
N SER A 39 7.62 8.96 2.86
CA SER A 39 7.45 10.25 2.20
C SER A 39 6.72 10.17 0.84
N GLU A 40 6.56 8.97 0.28
CA GLU A 40 5.83 8.74 -0.96
C GLU A 40 4.43 8.17 -0.72
N GLY A 41 4.01 8.04 0.55
CA GLY A 41 2.70 7.52 0.93
C GLY A 41 2.62 5.99 0.86
N TRP A 42 3.73 5.25 0.88
CA TRP A 42 3.70 3.79 1.03
C TRP A 42 3.63 3.42 2.51
N LEU A 43 2.80 2.43 2.86
CA LEU A 43 2.71 1.93 4.24
C LEU A 43 4.02 1.30 4.69
N LEU A 44 4.49 1.70 5.87
CA LEU A 44 5.71 1.15 6.46
C LEU A 44 5.51 -0.29 6.95
N ASN A 45 4.29 -0.65 7.33
CA ASN A 45 3.95 -1.95 7.90
C ASN A 45 2.79 -2.60 7.13
N ASN A 46 2.72 -3.93 7.16
CA ASN A 46 1.57 -4.65 6.64
C ASN A 46 0.35 -4.43 7.57
N PRO A 47 -0.77 -3.86 7.07
CA PRO A 47 -1.92 -3.53 7.89
C PRO A 47 -2.70 -4.76 8.40
N MET A 48 -2.49 -5.93 7.79
CA MET A 48 -3.13 -7.19 8.18
C MET A 48 -2.41 -7.90 9.34
N GLY A 49 -1.19 -7.47 9.70
CA GLY A 49 -0.39 -8.06 10.78
C GLY A 49 0.19 -9.45 10.48
N ILE A 50 -0.10 -10.03 9.32
CA ILE A 50 0.41 -11.33 8.87
C ILE A 50 0.91 -11.18 7.42
N ARG A 51 2.10 -11.70 7.15
CA ARG A 51 2.74 -11.66 5.83
C ARG A 51 2.27 -12.83 4.96
N THR A 52 2.15 -12.58 3.67
CA THR A 52 1.97 -13.60 2.64
C THR A 52 3.29 -14.33 2.32
N GLU A 53 3.22 -15.50 1.68
CA GLU A 53 4.43 -16.19 1.17
C GLU A 53 5.24 -15.29 0.23
N ARG A 54 4.56 -14.48 -0.59
CA ARG A 54 5.21 -13.57 -1.54
C ARG A 54 5.98 -12.44 -0.85
N GLU A 55 5.40 -11.86 0.21
CA GLU A 55 6.09 -10.87 1.05
C GLU A 55 7.32 -11.47 1.73
N ILE A 56 7.18 -12.68 2.29
CA ILE A 56 8.30 -13.38 2.92
C ILE A 56 9.43 -13.59 1.92
N HIS A 57 9.12 -14.07 0.71
CA HIS A 57 10.11 -14.29 -0.34
C HIS A 57 10.82 -12.99 -0.76
N ALA A 58 10.05 -11.93 -1.04
CA ALA A 58 10.60 -10.62 -1.41
C ALA A 58 11.51 -10.05 -0.31
N GLU A 59 11.07 -10.08 0.95
CA GLU A 59 11.85 -9.57 2.08
C GLU A 59 13.15 -10.37 2.30
N LEU A 60 13.12 -11.69 2.11
CA LEU A 60 14.33 -12.54 2.21
C LEU A 60 15.34 -12.25 1.09
N GLU A 61 14.89 -11.80 -0.07
CA GLU A 61 15.75 -11.35 -1.18
C GLU A 61 16.19 -9.88 -1.03
N GLY A 62 15.76 -9.19 0.03
CA GLY A 62 16.06 -7.78 0.25
C GLY A 62 15.26 -6.82 -0.63
N ALA A 63 14.18 -7.30 -1.28
CA ALA A 63 13.29 -6.47 -2.07
C ALA A 63 12.36 -5.62 -1.19
N LYS A 64 11.97 -4.45 -1.70
CA LYS A 64 11.00 -3.55 -1.04
C LYS A 64 9.58 -3.99 -1.38
N MET A 65 8.74 -4.11 -0.36
CA MET A 65 7.29 -4.25 -0.55
C MET A 65 6.64 -2.87 -0.59
N TYR A 66 5.95 -2.56 -1.69
CA TYR A 66 5.14 -1.36 -1.85
C TYR A 66 3.71 -1.67 -1.44
N ARG A 67 3.17 -0.90 -0.50
CA ARG A 67 1.88 -1.15 0.14
C ARG A 67 1.09 0.15 0.20
N ARG A 68 -0.17 0.14 -0.22
CA ARG A 68 -1.10 1.28 -0.04
C ARG A 68 -2.45 0.80 0.45
N LEU A 69 -3.12 1.64 1.23
CA LEU A 69 -4.45 1.39 1.75
C LEU A 69 -5.33 2.59 1.45
N TYR A 70 -6.51 2.31 0.92
CA TYR A 70 -7.52 3.31 0.61
C TYR A 70 -8.76 3.10 1.46
N HIS A 71 -9.34 4.20 1.92
CA HIS A 71 -10.70 4.23 2.41
C HIS A 71 -11.65 4.40 1.23
N LYS A 72 -12.77 3.68 1.23
CA LYS A 72 -13.82 3.85 0.21
C LYS A 72 -14.90 4.74 0.80
N HIS A 73 -15.24 5.85 0.15
CA HIS A 73 -16.38 6.67 0.53
C HIS A 73 -17.67 5.85 0.35
N MET A 74 -18.56 5.89 1.35
CA MET A 74 -19.90 5.28 1.28
C MET A 74 -20.86 6.20 0.54
#